data_AF-V6MCG0-F1
#
_entry.id   AF-V6MCG0-F1
#
_cell.length_a   1.000
_cell.length_b   1.000
_cell.length_c   1.000
_cell.angle_alpha   90.00
_cell.angle_beta   90.00
_cell.angle_gamma   90.00
#
_symmetry.space_group_name_H-M   'P 1'
#
loop_
_entity.id
_entity.type
_entity.pdbx_description
1 polymer ?
#
loop_
_entity_poly.entity_id
_entity_poly.type
_entity_poly.pdbx_seq_one_letter_code
_entity_poly.pdbx_strand_id
1 'polypeptide(L)'
;MTYSESVQALFQSFAIGTLSLPNRIVMAPMTRQFSPEGVPTADVAAYYRRRAENSVGLIVTEGTIIDHPDSSNQPNVPHFYGETALNGWANVLAEVHEAGGRIFPQIWHMGVRGQVGDYSEADIASIVQAFAQSAAEAKRLGFDGIELHGAHGYLIDQFFWEKTNPRTDRYGGDMVKRTRFAVEVIEACRRAVGSDFPIVLRISQWKSTDYTAKLATTPAELEQFLKPLTAAGVDVFHCSTRRFWEPEFEGSELNLAGWVKKLTGKPTITVGSVGLDTEFMSYFTEGKGSNHTKIDSVMAVFLCQESTNTYKIDNFLEGNYTTTNSINYDPLGLDGERGHHVNKRTAEVMNMEMSTDKAVCPLCTKKVVLSDVAKNG
;
A
#
# COMPACT_ATOMS: atom_id res chain seq x y z
N MET A 1 18.09 -22.15 -6.56
CA MET A 1 16.94 -21.88 -7.45
C MET A 1 17.34 -20.76 -8.38
N THR A 2 17.32 -20.98 -9.69
CA THR A 2 17.53 -19.92 -10.68
C THR A 2 16.23 -19.15 -10.81
N TYR A 3 16.15 -17.98 -10.18
CA TYR A 3 15.06 -17.03 -10.39
C TYR A 3 15.10 -16.52 -11.83
N SER A 4 13.95 -16.37 -12.49
CA SER A 4 13.85 -15.73 -13.80
C SER A 4 14.42 -14.31 -13.76
N GLU A 5 14.94 -13.81 -14.88
CA GLU A 5 15.50 -12.44 -14.97
C GLU A 5 14.51 -11.36 -14.50
N SER A 6 13.20 -11.60 -14.63
CA SER A 6 12.15 -10.68 -14.19
C SER A 6 12.03 -10.52 -12.67
N VAL A 7 12.29 -11.58 -11.89
CA VAL A 7 12.29 -11.50 -10.41
C VAL A 7 13.56 -10.82 -9.91
N GLN A 8 14.70 -11.05 -10.57
CA GLN A 8 15.97 -10.46 -10.17
C GLN A 8 15.94 -8.93 -10.23
N ALA A 9 15.22 -8.36 -11.19
CA ALA A 9 15.01 -6.92 -11.29
C ALA A 9 14.36 -6.30 -10.05
N LEU A 10 13.56 -7.06 -9.29
CA LEU A 10 12.93 -6.58 -8.05
C LEU A 10 13.92 -6.33 -6.93
N PHE A 11 15.02 -7.10 -6.89
CA PHE A 11 16.04 -7.02 -5.85
C PHE A 11 17.19 -6.06 -6.19
N GLN A 12 17.15 -5.44 -7.37
CA GLN A 12 18.13 -4.43 -7.77
C GLN A 12 17.81 -3.09 -7.13
N SER A 13 18.86 -2.37 -6.69
CA SER A 13 18.74 -1.01 -6.19
C SER A 13 18.06 -0.09 -7.20
N PHE A 14 17.36 0.92 -6.71
CA PHE A 14 16.68 1.92 -7.52
C PHE A 14 16.89 3.31 -6.92
N ALA A 15 17.02 4.34 -7.75
CA ALA A 15 17.23 5.71 -7.29
C ALA A 15 16.07 6.62 -7.68
N ILE A 16 15.62 7.45 -6.73
CA ILE A 16 14.67 8.55 -6.93
C ILE A 16 15.41 9.84 -6.57
N GLY A 17 15.91 10.56 -7.56
CA GLY A 17 16.80 11.70 -7.31
C GLY A 17 18.04 11.24 -6.53
N THR A 18 18.26 11.82 -5.35
CA THR A 18 19.36 11.45 -4.44
C THR A 18 19.03 10.29 -3.49
N LEU A 19 17.76 9.87 -3.42
CA LEU A 19 17.34 8.76 -2.58
C LEU A 19 17.67 7.43 -3.26
N SER A 20 18.48 6.60 -2.61
CA SER A 20 18.74 5.22 -3.03
C SER A 20 17.87 4.25 -2.23
N LEU A 21 17.14 3.40 -2.95
CA LEU A 21 16.38 2.28 -2.41
C LEU A 21 17.18 0.98 -2.61
N PRO A 22 17.22 0.09 -1.61
CA PRO A 22 18.02 -1.15 -1.69
C PRO A 22 17.44 -2.15 -2.70
N ASN A 23 16.15 -2.03 -2.99
CA ASN A 23 15.43 -2.86 -3.96
C ASN A 23 14.17 -2.12 -4.44
N ARG A 24 13.37 -2.77 -5.29
CA ARG A 24 12.18 -2.20 -5.93
C ARG A 24 10.87 -2.62 -5.28
N ILE A 25 10.95 -3.14 -4.06
CA ILE A 25 9.80 -3.61 -3.28
C ILE A 25 9.25 -2.45 -2.49
N VAL A 26 7.99 -2.11 -2.74
CA VAL A 26 7.30 -1.02 -2.02
C VAL A 26 6.17 -1.62 -1.18
N MET A 27 6.05 -1.20 0.08
CA MET A 27 4.84 -1.44 0.87
C MET A 27 3.81 -0.36 0.53
N ALA A 28 2.61 -0.80 0.13
CA ALA A 28 1.51 0.10 -0.16
C ALA A 28 0.97 0.81 1.10
N PRO A 29 0.41 2.01 0.94
CA PRO A 29 -0.34 2.70 2.00
C PRO A 29 -1.62 1.91 2.33
N MET A 30 -1.76 1.52 3.61
CA MET A 30 -2.90 0.75 4.12
C MET A 30 -3.38 1.36 5.43
N THR A 31 -4.51 2.07 5.40
CA THR A 31 -5.08 2.72 6.60
C THR A 31 -5.55 1.71 7.62
N ARG A 32 -4.98 1.79 8.84
CA ARG A 32 -5.22 0.83 9.93
C ARG A 32 -6.06 1.39 11.05
N GLN A 33 -6.11 2.71 11.20
CA GLN A 33 -6.83 3.38 12.29
C GLN A 33 -6.34 2.94 13.69
N PHE A 34 -5.04 2.70 13.84
CA PHE A 34 -4.40 2.28 15.10
C PHE A 34 -3.60 3.41 15.77
N SER A 35 -3.96 4.66 15.47
CA SER A 35 -3.37 5.85 16.10
C SER A 35 -4.44 6.57 16.91
N PRO A 36 -4.68 6.19 18.18
CA PRO A 36 -5.71 6.80 19.01
C PRO A 36 -5.57 8.33 19.04
N GLU A 37 -6.67 9.05 18.83
CA GLU A 37 -6.69 10.52 18.73
C GLU A 37 -5.69 11.08 17.70
N GLY A 38 -5.43 10.31 16.64
CA GLY A 38 -4.51 10.66 15.57
C GLY A 38 -3.03 10.56 15.94
N VAL A 39 -2.66 9.98 17.08
CA VAL A 39 -1.26 9.89 17.53
C VAL A 39 -0.68 8.50 17.27
N PRO A 40 0.37 8.35 16.44
CA PRO A 40 1.07 7.09 16.27
C PRO A 40 1.68 6.58 17.58
N THR A 41 1.43 5.31 17.89
CA THR A 41 1.93 4.65 19.11
C THR A 41 3.19 3.84 18.85
N ALA A 42 3.77 3.25 19.91
CA ALA A 42 4.87 2.30 19.78
C ALA A 42 4.49 1.07 18.90
N ASP A 43 3.24 0.62 18.94
CA ASP A 43 2.78 -0.49 18.09
C ASP A 43 2.75 -0.10 16.61
N VAL A 44 2.40 1.15 16.31
CA VAL A 44 2.48 1.72 14.95
C VAL A 44 3.93 1.76 14.48
N ALA A 45 4.86 2.16 15.34
CA ALA A 45 6.30 2.16 15.03
C ALA A 45 6.84 0.74 14.79
N ALA A 46 6.56 -0.19 15.71
CA ALA A 46 6.96 -1.59 15.59
C ALA A 46 6.41 -2.23 14.30
N TYR A 47 5.19 -1.88 13.90
CA TYR A 47 4.61 -2.36 12.65
C TYR A 47 5.43 -1.95 11.42
N TYR A 48 5.84 -0.69 11.32
CA TYR A 48 6.63 -0.23 10.17
C TYR A 48 8.08 -0.74 10.24
N ARG A 49 8.68 -0.79 11.43
CA ARG A 49 10.00 -1.40 11.66
C ARG A 49 10.08 -2.82 11.12
N ARG A 50 9.08 -3.67 11.41
CA ARG A 50 9.03 -5.05 10.90
C ARG A 50 9.13 -5.12 9.37
N ARG A 51 8.62 -4.13 8.63
CA ARG A 51 8.73 -4.11 7.16
C ARG A 51 10.15 -3.72 6.71
N ALA A 52 10.79 -2.80 7.41
CA ALA A 52 12.19 -2.47 7.16
C ALA A 52 13.11 -3.67 7.43
N GLU A 53 12.91 -4.37 8.56
CA GLU A 53 13.67 -5.59 8.90
C GLU A 53 13.49 -6.72 7.88
N ASN A 54 12.33 -6.77 7.22
CA ASN A 54 12.03 -7.74 6.17
C ASN A 54 12.36 -7.22 4.76
N SER A 55 13.32 -6.30 4.64
CA SER A 55 13.91 -5.84 3.38
C SER A 55 12.93 -5.18 2.39
N VAL A 56 11.86 -4.54 2.89
CA VAL A 56 11.05 -3.65 2.04
C VAL A 56 11.91 -2.45 1.61
N GLY A 57 12.01 -2.20 0.31
CA GLY A 57 12.82 -1.12 -0.25
C GLY A 57 12.28 0.28 0.04
N LEU A 58 10.95 0.44 0.02
CA LEU A 58 10.27 1.69 0.40
C LEU A 58 8.97 1.38 1.14
N ILE A 59 8.78 2.01 2.30
CA ILE A 59 7.53 1.98 3.05
C ILE A 59 6.75 3.26 2.74
N VAL A 60 5.52 3.12 2.25
CA VAL A 60 4.58 4.24 2.25
C VAL A 60 3.63 4.01 3.42
N THR A 61 3.51 4.99 4.33
CA THR A 61 2.65 4.86 5.51
C THR A 61 1.18 4.72 5.10
N GLU A 62 0.32 4.46 6.07
CA GLU A 62 -1.10 4.74 5.90
C GLU A 62 -1.38 6.20 5.55
N GLY A 63 -2.60 6.48 5.11
CA GLY A 63 -3.04 7.86 4.90
C GLY A 63 -2.91 8.66 6.20
N THR A 64 -2.24 9.80 6.11
CA THR A 64 -1.97 10.71 7.22
C THR A 64 -2.66 12.05 6.95
N ILE A 65 -3.39 12.55 7.94
CA ILE A 65 -4.34 13.65 7.75
C ILE A 65 -3.63 15.01 7.86
N ILE A 66 -3.93 15.93 6.94
CA ILE A 66 -3.42 17.32 6.98
C ILE A 66 -4.15 18.18 8.03
N ASP A 67 -3.55 19.31 8.43
CA ASP A 67 -4.18 20.27 9.36
C ASP A 67 -5.29 21.07 8.68
N HIS A 68 -6.45 20.46 8.49
CA HIS A 68 -7.63 21.12 7.96
C HIS A 68 -8.88 20.52 8.60
N PRO A 69 -9.87 21.33 9.05
CA PRO A 69 -11.03 20.84 9.80
C PRO A 69 -11.84 19.77 9.04
N ASP A 70 -11.93 19.87 7.72
CA ASP A 70 -12.71 18.96 6.88
C ASP A 70 -11.89 17.77 6.34
N SER A 71 -10.63 17.63 6.76
CA SER A 71 -9.70 16.64 6.21
C SER A 71 -10.04 15.20 6.54
N SER A 72 -10.68 14.96 7.68
CA SER A 72 -11.03 13.63 8.19
C SER A 72 -12.25 13.69 9.10
N ASN A 73 -12.99 12.59 9.12
CA ASN A 73 -14.02 12.33 10.13
C ASN A 73 -13.71 11.06 10.96
N GLN A 74 -12.48 10.57 10.89
CA GLN A 74 -12.04 9.36 11.57
C GLN A 74 -11.00 9.72 12.64
N PRO A 75 -11.31 9.50 13.94
CA PRO A 75 -10.46 9.97 15.03
C PRO A 75 -9.14 9.20 15.18
N ASN A 76 -9.07 7.98 14.64
CA ASN A 76 -7.92 7.10 14.82
C ASN A 76 -7.01 6.99 13.59
N VAL A 77 -7.32 7.74 12.53
CA VAL A 77 -6.38 7.93 11.41
C VAL A 77 -5.31 8.90 11.88
N PRO A 78 -4.02 8.60 11.69
CA PRO A 78 -2.97 9.45 12.24
C PRO A 78 -2.97 10.84 11.60
N HIS A 79 -2.81 11.85 12.46
CA HIS A 79 -2.60 13.22 12.06
C HIS A 79 -1.15 13.42 11.60
N PHE A 80 -0.96 14.28 10.61
CA PHE A 80 0.37 14.75 10.17
C PHE A 80 0.52 16.26 10.43
N TYR A 81 0.10 16.65 11.64
CA TYR A 81 0.13 17.99 12.18
C TYR A 81 0.02 17.94 13.70
N GLY A 82 0.38 19.03 14.37
CA GLY A 82 0.42 19.10 15.83
C GLY A 82 1.59 18.34 16.44
N GLU A 83 2.23 18.92 17.45
CA GLU A 83 3.48 18.37 18.01
C GLU A 83 3.33 16.95 18.55
N THR A 84 2.20 16.63 19.20
CA THR A 84 1.98 15.30 19.78
C THR A 84 2.00 14.19 18.71
N ALA A 85 1.28 14.38 17.60
CA ALA A 85 1.25 13.38 16.53
C ALA A 85 2.60 13.35 15.77
N LEU A 86 3.20 14.52 15.53
CA LEU A 86 4.52 14.61 14.89
C LEU A 86 5.63 13.95 15.72
N ASN A 87 5.56 13.99 17.05
CA ASN A 87 6.47 13.25 17.93
C ASN A 87 6.26 11.73 17.82
N GLY A 88 5.00 11.28 17.71
CA GLY A 88 4.70 9.87 17.41
C GLY A 88 5.30 9.43 16.07
N TRP A 89 5.17 10.27 15.03
CA TRP A 89 5.80 10.02 13.73
C TRP A 89 7.32 10.05 13.78
N ALA A 90 7.93 10.94 14.57
CA ALA A 90 9.37 10.96 14.76
C ALA A 90 9.88 9.63 15.36
N ASN A 91 9.12 9.03 16.29
CA ASN A 91 9.43 7.71 16.83
C ASN A 91 9.31 6.61 15.76
N VAL A 92 8.23 6.62 14.96
CA VAL A 92 8.07 5.69 13.82
C VAL A 92 9.24 5.79 12.85
N LEU A 93 9.63 7.01 12.50
CA LEU A 93 10.74 7.29 11.59
C LEU A 93 12.06 6.74 12.13
N ALA A 94 12.37 7.02 13.40
CA ALA A 94 13.58 6.54 14.06
C ALA A 94 13.69 5.01 14.02
N GLU A 95 12.62 4.30 14.38
CA GLU A 95 12.57 2.84 14.39
C GLU A 95 12.77 2.23 12.99
N VAL A 96 12.18 2.84 11.97
CA VAL A 96 12.32 2.39 10.57
C VAL A 96 13.74 2.63 10.06
N HIS A 97 14.31 3.81 10.33
CA HIS A 97 15.65 4.18 9.90
C HIS A 97 16.73 3.38 10.61
N GLU A 98 16.57 3.08 11.90
CA GLU A 98 17.47 2.18 12.64
C GLU A 98 17.49 0.78 12.03
N ALA A 99 16.33 0.27 11.59
CA ALA A 99 16.22 -0.97 10.82
C ALA A 99 16.69 -0.86 9.36
N GLY A 100 17.22 0.29 8.94
CA GLY A 100 17.75 0.53 7.59
C GLY A 100 16.71 0.82 6.51
N GLY A 101 15.44 0.98 6.88
CA GLY A 101 14.33 1.22 5.96
C GLY A 101 14.30 2.62 5.35
N ARG A 102 13.44 2.81 4.36
CA ARG A 102 13.08 4.13 3.79
C ARG A 102 11.58 4.30 3.90
N ILE A 103 11.13 5.50 4.26
CA ILE A 103 9.72 5.74 4.58
C ILE A 103 9.22 7.10 4.10
N PHE A 104 8.08 7.09 3.42
CA PHE A 104 7.33 8.26 2.99
C PHE A 104 5.99 8.29 3.73
N PRO A 105 5.54 9.43 4.27
CA PRO A 105 4.17 9.56 4.70
C PRO A 105 3.26 9.75 3.48
N GLN A 106 2.11 9.08 3.46
CA GLN A 106 1.05 9.40 2.51
C GLN A 106 0.22 10.57 3.06
N ILE A 107 0.41 11.76 2.53
CA ILE A 107 -0.33 12.96 2.91
C ILE A 107 -1.72 12.93 2.26
N TRP A 108 -2.75 13.06 3.08
CA TRP A 108 -4.12 12.70 2.71
C TRP A 108 -5.16 13.69 3.25
N HIS A 109 -6.20 13.87 2.43
CA HIS A 109 -7.47 14.50 2.81
C HIS A 109 -8.59 13.63 2.25
N MET A 110 -9.54 13.24 3.10
CA MET A 110 -10.60 12.28 2.79
C MET A 110 -11.65 12.77 1.77
N GLY A 111 -11.48 13.97 1.23
CA GLY A 111 -12.49 14.62 0.40
C GLY A 111 -13.71 15.11 1.18
N VAL A 112 -14.65 15.68 0.45
CA VAL A 112 -15.96 16.08 0.98
C VAL A 112 -16.99 15.00 0.70
N ARG A 113 -18.04 14.96 1.52
CA ARG A 113 -19.22 14.16 1.17
C ARG A 113 -19.87 14.75 -0.07
N GLY A 114 -19.92 13.98 -1.15
CA GLY A 114 -20.51 14.42 -2.42
C GLY A 114 -19.47 15.01 -3.37
N GLN A 115 -19.47 16.33 -3.55
CA GLN A 115 -18.76 17.00 -4.64
C GLN A 115 -18.02 18.26 -4.19
N VAL A 116 -16.92 18.61 -4.85
CA VAL A 116 -16.03 19.73 -4.49
C VAL A 116 -16.55 21.12 -4.92
N GLY A 117 -17.84 21.22 -5.26
CA GLY A 117 -18.47 22.45 -5.76
C GLY A 117 -18.50 23.58 -4.74
N ASP A 118 -18.63 23.24 -3.46
CA ASP A 118 -18.89 24.22 -2.39
C ASP A 118 -17.62 24.89 -1.83
N TYR A 119 -16.43 24.37 -2.15
CA TYR A 119 -15.18 25.01 -1.74
C TYR A 119 -15.00 26.37 -2.43
N SER A 120 -14.81 27.43 -1.65
CA SER A 120 -14.36 28.71 -2.18
C SER A 120 -12.90 28.62 -2.63
N GLU A 121 -12.41 29.59 -3.42
CA GLU A 121 -10.99 29.68 -3.73
C GLU A 121 -10.12 29.87 -2.47
N ALA A 122 -10.66 30.51 -1.43
CA ALA A 122 -9.98 30.66 -0.15
C ALA A 122 -9.84 29.31 0.59
N ASP A 123 -10.88 28.47 0.57
CA ASP A 123 -10.82 27.13 1.15
C ASP A 123 -9.81 26.26 0.40
N ILE A 124 -9.83 26.31 -0.94
CA ILE A 124 -8.86 25.60 -1.77
C ILE A 124 -7.44 26.05 -1.43
N ALA A 125 -7.19 27.36 -1.33
CA ALA A 125 -5.88 27.89 -0.96
C ALA A 125 -5.45 27.44 0.44
N SER A 126 -6.35 27.44 1.42
CA SER A 126 -6.10 26.95 2.78
C SER A 126 -5.68 25.46 2.77
N ILE A 127 -6.41 24.62 2.03
CA ILE A 127 -6.10 23.19 1.88
C ILE A 127 -4.73 23.00 1.22
N VAL A 128 -4.42 23.75 0.16
CA VAL A 128 -3.11 23.71 -0.51
C VAL A 128 -1.99 24.03 0.48
N GLN A 129 -2.17 25.03 1.36
CA GLN A 129 -1.19 25.34 2.40
C GLN A 129 -1.07 24.22 3.44
N ALA A 130 -2.17 23.58 3.83
CA ALA A 130 -2.12 22.46 4.77
C ALA A 130 -1.33 21.26 4.20
N PHE A 131 -1.48 20.94 2.91
CA PHE A 131 -0.63 19.94 2.24
C PHE A 131 0.85 20.35 2.24
N ALA A 132 1.15 21.61 1.92
CA ALA A 132 2.51 22.12 1.89
C ALA A 132 3.17 22.10 3.28
N GLN A 133 2.40 22.40 4.33
CA GLN A 133 2.87 22.33 5.71
C GLN A 133 3.17 20.89 6.11
N SER A 134 2.30 19.92 5.80
CA SER A 134 2.60 18.50 6.04
C SER A 134 3.85 18.04 5.29
N ALA A 135 4.10 18.53 4.07
CA ALA A 135 5.32 18.24 3.34
C ALA A 135 6.58 18.85 4.01
N ALA A 136 6.48 20.10 4.49
CA ALA A 136 7.53 20.75 5.24
C ALA A 136 7.87 19.99 6.52
N GLU A 137 6.85 19.55 7.26
CA GLU A 137 7.02 18.74 8.48
C GLU A 137 7.64 17.38 8.19
N ALA A 138 7.25 16.72 7.09
CA ALA A 138 7.85 15.45 6.68
C ALA A 138 9.37 15.62 6.47
N LYS A 139 9.76 16.65 5.73
CA LYS A 139 11.18 16.97 5.51
C LYS A 139 11.89 17.36 6.82
N ARG A 140 11.25 18.16 7.67
CA ARG A 140 11.82 18.61 8.96
C ARG A 140 12.08 17.45 9.91
N LEU A 141 11.17 16.49 9.99
CA LEU A 141 11.33 15.28 10.80
C LEU A 141 12.39 14.34 10.25
N GLY A 142 12.61 14.36 8.94
CA GLY A 142 13.62 13.54 8.25
C GLY A 142 13.04 12.37 7.46
N PHE A 143 11.76 12.38 7.10
CA PHE A 143 11.22 11.41 6.13
C PHE A 143 11.97 11.49 4.80
N ASP A 144 12.01 10.38 4.07
CA ASP A 144 12.84 10.25 2.86
C ASP A 144 12.20 10.89 1.61
N GLY A 145 10.96 11.36 1.73
CA GLY A 145 10.10 11.85 0.66
C GLY A 145 8.64 11.91 1.12
N ILE A 146 7.71 12.24 0.23
CA ILE A 146 6.26 12.22 0.49
C ILE A 146 5.49 11.53 -0.63
N GLU A 147 4.33 10.98 -0.29
CA GLU A 147 3.31 10.59 -1.26
C GLU A 147 2.05 11.45 -1.09
N LEU A 148 1.56 12.04 -2.18
CA LEU A 148 0.29 12.77 -2.23
C LEU A 148 -0.83 11.82 -2.67
N HIS A 149 -1.90 11.72 -1.87
CA HIS A 149 -3.01 10.82 -2.20
C HIS A 149 -3.99 11.43 -3.20
N GLY A 150 -3.77 11.20 -4.50
CA GLY A 150 -4.63 11.64 -5.62
C GLY A 150 -5.46 10.53 -6.27
N ALA A 151 -5.98 9.59 -5.47
CA ALA A 151 -6.65 8.39 -5.96
C ALA A 151 -7.90 8.06 -5.13
N HIS A 152 -8.63 7.03 -5.57
CA HIS A 152 -9.70 6.34 -4.83
C HIS A 152 -10.93 7.19 -4.44
N GLY A 153 -11.13 8.33 -5.09
CA GLY A 153 -12.24 9.25 -4.84
C GLY A 153 -12.05 10.17 -3.64
N TYR A 154 -10.82 10.30 -3.12
CA TYR A 154 -10.48 11.30 -2.10
C TYR A 154 -10.18 12.67 -2.71
N LEU A 155 -9.89 13.69 -1.90
CA LEU A 155 -10.02 15.09 -2.30
C LEU A 155 -9.39 15.43 -3.66
N ILE A 156 -8.10 15.14 -3.84
CA ILE A 156 -7.39 15.43 -5.10
C ILE A 156 -8.07 14.71 -6.28
N ASP A 157 -8.47 13.45 -6.09
CA ASP A 157 -9.17 12.66 -7.10
C ASP A 157 -10.62 13.11 -7.33
N GLN A 158 -11.28 13.71 -6.32
CA GLN A 158 -12.58 14.33 -6.48
C GLN A 158 -12.49 15.53 -7.44
N PHE A 159 -11.42 16.33 -7.37
CA PHE A 159 -11.16 17.38 -8.34
C PHE A 159 -10.87 16.80 -9.73
N PHE A 160 -10.13 15.68 -9.81
CA PHE A 160 -9.84 15.04 -11.09
C PHE A 160 -11.07 14.50 -11.80
N TRP A 161 -12.13 14.09 -11.11
CA TRP A 161 -13.24 13.37 -11.72
C TRP A 161 -14.46 14.26 -11.97
N GLU A 162 -14.92 14.32 -13.22
CA GLU A 162 -16.06 15.16 -13.64
C GLU A 162 -17.35 14.90 -12.85
N LYS A 163 -17.58 13.66 -12.38
CA LYS A 163 -18.79 13.33 -11.60
C LYS A 163 -18.77 13.94 -10.18
N THR A 164 -17.59 14.23 -9.65
CA THR A 164 -17.41 14.81 -8.31
C THR A 164 -16.94 16.26 -8.34
N ASN A 165 -16.61 16.79 -9.52
CA ASN A 165 -16.21 18.17 -9.72
C ASN A 165 -17.17 18.89 -10.68
N PRO A 166 -18.27 19.48 -10.14
CA PRO A 166 -19.25 20.24 -10.92
C PRO A 166 -18.79 21.66 -11.24
N ARG A 167 -17.56 22.05 -10.83
CA ARG A 167 -17.13 23.44 -10.88
C ARG A 167 -17.00 23.92 -12.33
N THR A 168 -17.30 25.19 -12.55
CA THR A 168 -17.18 25.86 -13.86
C THR A 168 -16.07 26.91 -13.89
N ASP A 169 -15.37 27.09 -12.76
CA ASP A 169 -14.25 28.01 -12.60
C ASP A 169 -12.92 27.38 -13.09
N ARG A 170 -11.78 27.94 -12.66
CA ARG A 170 -10.44 27.46 -13.05
C ARG A 170 -10.05 26.09 -12.50
N TYR A 171 -10.88 25.50 -11.64
CA TYR A 171 -10.66 24.19 -11.03
C TYR A 171 -11.57 23.09 -11.59
N GLY A 172 -12.46 23.38 -12.53
CA GLY A 172 -13.39 22.39 -13.08
C GLY A 172 -13.71 22.57 -14.57
N GLY A 173 -14.63 21.73 -15.07
CA GLY A 173 -14.94 21.61 -16.49
C GLY A 173 -14.01 20.62 -17.21
N ASP A 174 -13.18 21.12 -18.12
CA ASP A 174 -12.30 20.27 -18.91
C ASP A 174 -11.25 19.54 -18.05
N MET A 175 -10.69 18.46 -18.60
CA MET A 175 -9.75 17.58 -17.90
C MET A 175 -8.51 18.32 -17.40
N VAL A 176 -8.00 19.31 -18.14
CA VAL A 176 -6.79 20.05 -17.74
C VAL A 176 -7.11 20.97 -16.56
N LYS A 177 -8.22 21.71 -16.60
CA LYS A 177 -8.65 22.54 -15.46
C LYS A 177 -8.89 21.72 -14.19
N ARG A 178 -9.44 20.52 -14.31
CA ARG A 178 -9.63 19.59 -13.19
C ARG A 178 -8.30 19.18 -12.51
N THR A 179 -7.17 19.23 -13.23
CA THR A 179 -5.85 18.98 -12.61
C THR A 179 -5.31 20.16 -11.79
N ARG A 180 -5.88 21.36 -11.93
CA ARG A 180 -5.33 22.61 -11.35
C ARG A 180 -5.10 22.51 -9.84
N PHE A 181 -6.05 21.93 -9.12
CA PHE A 181 -5.93 21.77 -7.66
C PHE A 181 -4.72 20.92 -7.30
N ALA A 182 -4.54 19.77 -7.95
CA ALA A 182 -3.40 18.90 -7.71
C ALA A 182 -2.07 19.58 -8.10
N VAL A 183 -2.05 20.31 -9.21
CA VAL A 183 -0.88 21.11 -9.62
C VAL A 183 -0.48 22.09 -8.53
N GLU A 184 -1.44 22.84 -7.98
CA GLU A 184 -1.16 23.80 -6.90
C GLU A 184 -0.67 23.12 -5.63
N VAL A 185 -1.24 21.96 -5.26
CA VAL A 185 -0.74 21.15 -4.15
C VAL A 185 0.71 20.70 -4.39
N ILE A 186 1.01 20.13 -5.56
CA ILE A 186 2.35 19.64 -5.91
C ILE A 186 3.36 20.79 -5.89
N GLU A 187 3.04 21.92 -6.51
CA GLU A 187 3.92 23.08 -6.57
C GLU A 187 4.15 23.68 -5.17
N ALA A 188 3.11 23.73 -4.32
CA ALA A 188 3.24 24.22 -2.95
C ALA A 188 4.11 23.30 -2.10
N CYS A 189 3.89 21.99 -2.16
CA CYS A 189 4.76 21.00 -1.51
C CYS A 189 6.19 21.14 -2.02
N ARG A 190 6.39 21.20 -3.35
CA ARG A 190 7.72 21.36 -3.97
C ARG A 190 8.45 22.61 -3.47
N ARG A 191 7.75 23.76 -3.35
CA ARG A 191 8.32 24.98 -2.78
C ARG A 191 8.73 24.78 -1.31
N ALA A 192 7.95 24.05 -0.53
CA ALA A 192 8.23 23.80 0.88
C ALA A 192 9.43 22.85 1.09
N VAL A 193 9.60 21.85 0.22
CA VAL A 193 10.62 20.79 0.40
C VAL A 193 11.86 20.94 -0.48
N GLY A 194 11.86 21.83 -1.48
CA GLY A 194 12.96 21.99 -2.43
C GLY A 194 12.98 20.92 -3.53
N SER A 195 13.90 21.04 -4.49
CA SER A 195 13.95 20.20 -5.71
C SER A 195 14.31 18.74 -5.48
N ASP A 196 15.10 18.45 -4.45
CA ASP A 196 15.75 17.13 -4.31
C ASP A 196 14.93 16.16 -3.45
N PHE A 197 13.90 16.66 -2.78
CA PHE A 197 13.05 15.87 -1.90
C PHE A 197 11.97 15.13 -2.71
N PRO A 198 11.93 13.79 -2.73
CA PRO A 198 11.00 13.06 -3.58
C PRO A 198 9.53 13.36 -3.33
N ILE A 199 8.78 13.62 -4.41
CA ILE A 199 7.32 13.74 -4.39
C ILE A 199 6.71 12.66 -5.28
N VAL A 200 5.99 11.73 -4.65
CA VAL A 200 5.17 10.72 -5.31
C VAL A 200 3.74 11.21 -5.42
N LEU A 201 3.09 11.03 -6.57
CA LEU A 201 1.65 11.22 -6.70
C LEU A 201 0.98 9.87 -6.93
N ARG A 202 0.06 9.49 -6.04
CA ARG A 202 -0.80 8.32 -6.24
C ARG A 202 -2.01 8.67 -7.09
N ILE A 203 -2.30 7.88 -8.12
CA ILE A 203 -3.44 8.07 -9.03
C ILE A 203 -4.19 6.75 -9.26
N SER A 204 -5.49 6.83 -9.61
CA SER A 204 -6.29 5.66 -10.00
C SER A 204 -7.25 5.93 -11.14
N GLN A 205 -7.38 4.95 -12.03
CA GLN A 205 -8.42 4.85 -13.08
C GLN A 205 -9.62 4.03 -12.59
N TRP A 206 -9.94 4.14 -11.29
CA TRP A 206 -11.10 3.53 -10.62
C TRP A 206 -11.39 4.27 -9.32
N LYS A 207 -12.61 4.14 -8.80
CA LYS A 207 -13.06 4.74 -7.51
C LYS A 207 -13.64 3.66 -6.62
N SER A 208 -13.51 3.81 -5.29
CA SER A 208 -14.08 2.84 -4.33
C SER A 208 -15.59 2.68 -4.45
N THR A 209 -16.28 3.70 -4.98
CA THR A 209 -17.73 3.72 -5.21
C THR A 209 -18.12 3.38 -6.65
N ASP A 210 -17.17 3.39 -7.59
CA ASP A 210 -17.39 3.14 -9.02
C ASP A 210 -16.13 2.51 -9.62
N TYR A 211 -16.09 1.18 -9.67
CA TYR A 211 -14.96 0.43 -10.22
C TYR A 211 -14.83 0.53 -11.75
N THR A 212 -15.83 1.12 -12.43
CA THR A 212 -15.82 1.32 -13.89
C THR A 212 -15.33 2.72 -14.28
N ALA A 213 -15.25 3.63 -13.30
CA ALA A 213 -14.85 5.01 -13.55
C ALA A 213 -13.42 5.10 -14.08
N LYS A 214 -13.24 5.76 -15.23
CA LYS A 214 -11.93 6.15 -15.74
C LYS A 214 -11.83 7.67 -15.83
N LEU A 215 -10.69 8.21 -15.42
CA LEU A 215 -10.33 9.61 -15.65
C LEU A 215 -9.98 9.84 -17.12
N ALA A 216 -9.33 8.86 -17.76
CA ALA A 216 -8.96 8.88 -19.17
C ALA A 216 -9.31 7.53 -19.83
N THR A 217 -9.98 7.57 -20.97
CA THR A 217 -10.42 6.39 -21.74
C THR A 217 -9.49 6.03 -22.88
N THR A 218 -8.58 6.95 -23.25
CA THR A 218 -7.57 6.73 -24.28
C THR A 218 -6.16 7.10 -23.79
N PRO A 219 -5.09 6.59 -24.43
CA PRO A 219 -3.73 7.02 -24.13
C PRO A 219 -3.50 8.53 -24.29
N ALA A 220 -4.15 9.17 -25.27
CA ALA A 220 -4.02 10.61 -25.51
C ALA A 220 -4.67 11.44 -24.39
N GLU A 221 -5.83 11.02 -23.91
CA GLU A 221 -6.47 11.63 -22.73
C GLU A 221 -5.61 11.43 -21.48
N LEU A 222 -5.01 10.24 -21.32
CA LEU A 222 -4.12 9.97 -20.19
C LEU A 222 -2.87 10.86 -20.24
N GLU A 223 -2.29 11.07 -21.43
CA GLU A 223 -1.18 12.01 -21.60
C GLU A 223 -1.59 13.44 -21.25
N GLN A 224 -2.77 13.88 -21.71
CA GLN A 224 -3.31 15.21 -21.39
C GLN A 224 -3.51 15.41 -19.89
N PHE A 225 -3.97 14.38 -19.18
CA PHE A 225 -4.12 14.36 -17.73
C PHE A 225 -2.77 14.42 -16.99
N LEU A 226 -1.78 13.64 -17.43
CA LEU A 226 -0.49 13.50 -16.75
C LEU A 226 0.46 14.67 -16.99
N LYS A 227 0.37 15.33 -18.14
CA LYS A 227 1.27 16.43 -18.54
C LYS A 227 1.34 17.57 -17.51
N PRO A 228 0.23 18.17 -17.05
CA PRO A 228 0.29 19.24 -16.05
C PRO A 228 0.87 18.75 -14.71
N LEU A 229 0.55 17.52 -14.29
CA LEU A 229 1.05 16.93 -13.04
C LEU A 229 2.57 16.69 -13.09
N THR A 230 3.06 16.22 -14.24
CA THR A 230 4.50 16.02 -14.48
C THR A 230 5.24 17.37 -14.47
N ALA A 231 4.68 18.39 -15.12
CA ALA A 231 5.25 19.73 -15.17
C ALA A 231 5.30 20.41 -13.80
N ALA A 232 4.33 20.13 -12.91
CA ALA A 232 4.27 20.66 -11.55
C ALA A 232 5.42 20.15 -10.64
N GLY A 233 6.07 19.05 -11.00
CA GLY A 233 7.24 18.53 -10.27
C GLY A 233 7.03 17.19 -9.56
N VAL A 234 6.12 16.33 -10.06
CA VAL A 234 6.04 14.92 -9.64
C VAL A 234 7.29 14.16 -10.08
N ASP A 235 7.86 13.38 -9.16
CA ASP A 235 9.04 12.55 -9.41
C ASP A 235 8.65 11.12 -9.78
N VAL A 236 7.63 10.57 -9.12
CA VAL A 236 7.17 9.20 -9.31
C VAL A 236 5.64 9.16 -9.30
N PHE A 237 5.05 8.36 -10.18
CA PHE A 237 3.62 8.07 -10.12
C PHE A 237 3.36 6.72 -9.47
N HIS A 238 2.50 6.69 -8.45
CA HIS A 238 2.00 5.46 -7.85
C HIS A 238 0.64 5.12 -8.45
N CYS A 239 0.65 4.19 -9.41
CA CYS A 239 -0.51 3.80 -10.19
C CYS A 239 -1.28 2.69 -9.49
N SER A 240 -2.43 3.05 -8.90
CA SER A 240 -3.33 2.08 -8.32
C SER A 240 -4.30 1.53 -9.37
N THR A 241 -4.23 0.24 -9.61
CA THR A 241 -5.20 -0.53 -10.37
C THR A 241 -5.84 -1.59 -9.47
N ARG A 242 -6.91 -2.23 -9.95
CA ARG A 242 -7.51 -3.36 -9.22
C ARG A 242 -6.69 -4.62 -9.40
N ARG A 243 -6.21 -4.86 -10.63
CA ARG A 243 -5.37 -5.99 -11.03
C ARG A 243 -4.20 -5.44 -11.83
N PHE A 244 -2.98 -5.67 -11.39
CA PHE A 244 -1.82 -5.06 -12.04
C PHE A 244 -1.49 -5.71 -13.41
N TRP A 245 -1.95 -6.93 -13.66
CA TRP A 245 -1.70 -7.66 -14.91
C TRP A 245 -2.69 -7.30 -16.02
N GLU A 246 -3.76 -6.59 -15.72
CA GLU A 246 -4.74 -6.18 -16.74
C GLU A 246 -4.22 -4.99 -17.54
N PRO A 247 -4.35 -5.03 -18.88
CA PRO A 247 -4.11 -3.86 -19.70
C PRO A 247 -5.00 -2.69 -19.32
N GLU A 248 -4.45 -1.48 -19.37
CA GLU A 248 -5.23 -0.26 -19.13
C GLU A 248 -6.15 0.09 -20.31
N PHE A 249 -5.71 -0.18 -21.54
CA PHE A 249 -6.45 0.13 -22.76
C PHE A 249 -6.55 -1.10 -23.66
N GLU A 250 -7.67 -1.23 -24.35
CA GLU A 250 -7.92 -2.31 -25.32
C GLU A 250 -6.82 -2.35 -26.39
N GLY A 251 -6.38 -3.56 -26.76
CA GLY A 251 -5.33 -3.76 -27.75
C GLY A 251 -3.91 -3.41 -27.27
N SER A 252 -3.70 -3.17 -25.98
CA SER A 252 -2.38 -2.99 -25.36
C SER A 252 -2.05 -4.12 -24.41
N GLU A 253 -0.75 -4.32 -24.17
CA GLU A 253 -0.22 -5.20 -23.11
C GLU A 253 0.18 -4.40 -21.85
N LEU A 254 0.12 -3.07 -21.91
CA LEU A 254 0.56 -2.21 -20.81
C LEU A 254 -0.59 -1.95 -19.83
N ASN A 255 -0.33 -2.21 -18.54
CA ASN A 255 -1.14 -1.72 -17.43
C ASN A 255 -0.96 -0.19 -17.25
N LEU A 256 -1.67 0.39 -16.27
CA LEU A 256 -1.62 1.83 -15.99
C LEU A 256 -0.20 2.34 -15.75
N ALA A 257 0.59 1.65 -14.92
CA ALA A 257 1.97 2.04 -14.61
C ALA A 257 2.85 2.02 -15.87
N GLY A 258 2.71 0.99 -16.71
CA GLY A 258 3.40 0.89 -17.99
C GLY A 258 3.09 2.05 -18.93
N TRP A 259 1.81 2.44 -19.04
CA TRP A 259 1.40 3.60 -19.83
C TRP A 259 1.89 4.93 -19.25
N VAL A 260 1.73 5.14 -17.95
CA VAL A 260 2.19 6.38 -17.29
C VAL A 260 3.69 6.56 -17.48
N LYS A 261 4.47 5.50 -17.32
CA LYS A 261 5.92 5.51 -17.60
C LYS A 261 6.22 5.83 -19.06
N LYS A 262 5.52 5.18 -19.99
CA LYS A 262 5.71 5.41 -21.44
C LYS A 262 5.42 6.86 -21.85
N LEU A 263 4.37 7.46 -21.27
CA LEU A 263 3.91 8.81 -21.63
C LEU A 263 4.71 9.93 -20.94
N THR A 264 5.15 9.70 -19.71
CA THR A 264 5.80 10.75 -18.90
C THR A 264 7.32 10.62 -18.81
N GLY A 265 7.86 9.42 -19.06
CA GLY A 265 9.25 9.07 -18.79
C GLY A 265 9.61 8.99 -17.30
N LYS A 266 8.65 9.23 -16.40
CA LYS A 266 8.86 9.18 -14.94
C LYS A 266 8.82 7.73 -14.45
N PRO A 267 9.56 7.41 -13.36
CA PRO A 267 9.37 6.16 -12.65
C PRO A 267 7.94 5.94 -12.18
N THR A 268 7.56 4.67 -12.09
CA THR A 268 6.21 4.27 -11.68
C THR A 268 6.23 3.15 -10.67
N ILE A 269 5.39 3.28 -9.65
CA ILE A 269 5.05 2.25 -8.68
C ILE A 269 3.72 1.61 -9.12
N THR A 270 3.65 0.28 -9.24
CA THR A 270 2.43 -0.43 -9.66
C THR A 270 1.82 -1.21 -8.49
N VAL A 271 0.50 -1.12 -8.29
CA VAL A 271 -0.25 -1.91 -7.29
C VAL A 271 -1.60 -2.37 -7.83
N GLY A 272 -2.01 -3.59 -7.47
CA GLY A 272 -3.34 -4.14 -7.75
C GLY A 272 -3.38 -5.66 -7.61
N SER A 273 -4.03 -6.19 -6.56
CA SER A 273 -4.07 -7.63 -6.24
C SER A 273 -2.70 -8.32 -6.20
N VAL A 274 -1.69 -7.64 -5.64
CA VAL A 274 -0.37 -8.24 -5.43
C VAL A 274 -0.30 -8.85 -4.04
N GLY A 275 -0.59 -10.16 -3.94
CA GLY A 275 -0.31 -10.97 -2.75
C GLY A 275 0.96 -11.79 -2.94
N LEU A 276 1.73 -12.01 -1.87
CA LEU A 276 2.88 -12.94 -1.84
C LEU A 276 2.39 -14.39 -1.69
N ASP A 277 1.50 -14.85 -2.56
CA ASP A 277 1.15 -16.27 -2.65
C ASP A 277 1.35 -16.75 -4.09
N THR A 278 1.35 -18.07 -4.27
CA THR A 278 1.72 -18.88 -5.44
C THR A 278 1.45 -18.27 -6.82
N GLU A 279 0.44 -17.43 -6.97
CA GLU A 279 0.09 -16.70 -8.19
C GLU A 279 1.13 -15.63 -8.57
N PHE A 280 1.65 -14.83 -7.62
CA PHE A 280 2.71 -13.86 -7.91
C PHE A 280 4.00 -14.57 -8.33
N MET A 281 4.39 -15.61 -7.59
CA MET A 281 5.60 -16.37 -7.93
C MET A 281 5.43 -17.14 -9.23
N SER A 282 4.26 -17.72 -9.54
CA SER A 282 4.01 -18.42 -10.81
C SER A 282 4.03 -17.49 -12.01
N TYR A 283 3.46 -16.29 -11.92
CA TYR A 283 3.53 -15.30 -13.02
C TYR A 283 4.98 -14.93 -13.38
N PHE A 284 5.82 -14.76 -12.36
CA PHE A 284 7.21 -14.37 -12.56
C PHE A 284 8.13 -15.58 -12.88
N THR A 285 7.88 -16.76 -12.34
CA THR A 285 8.69 -17.98 -12.59
C THR A 285 8.29 -18.74 -13.85
N GLU A 286 7.03 -18.71 -14.27
CA GLU A 286 6.55 -19.41 -15.48
C GLU A 286 6.72 -18.58 -16.77
N GLY A 287 7.22 -17.34 -16.68
CA GLY A 287 7.44 -16.49 -17.86
C GLY A 287 6.16 -16.16 -18.64
N LYS A 288 4.98 -16.33 -18.02
CA LYS A 288 3.67 -16.05 -18.63
C LYS A 288 3.27 -14.57 -18.57
N GLY A 289 4.07 -13.74 -17.91
CA GLY A 289 4.04 -12.29 -18.09
C GLY A 289 4.89 -11.91 -19.31
N SER A 290 4.23 -11.82 -20.47
CA SER A 290 4.64 -11.18 -21.73
C SER A 290 6.11 -11.19 -22.13
N ASN A 291 6.38 -11.68 -23.35
CA ASN A 291 7.67 -11.50 -24.04
C ASN A 291 8.19 -10.06 -23.85
N HIS A 292 9.30 -10.00 -23.12
CA HIS A 292 9.79 -8.87 -22.36
C HIS A 292 10.01 -7.59 -23.17
N THR A 293 9.45 -6.49 -22.71
CA THR A 293 10.02 -5.15 -22.92
C THR A 293 10.60 -4.66 -21.60
N LYS A 294 11.94 -4.65 -21.50
CA LYS A 294 12.79 -4.13 -20.41
C LYS A 294 12.05 -3.42 -19.26
N ILE A 295 11.79 -4.18 -18.20
CA ILE A 295 11.11 -3.79 -16.94
C ILE A 295 12.03 -2.98 -16.00
N ASP A 296 13.19 -2.52 -16.49
CA ASP A 296 14.30 -1.96 -15.71
C ASP A 296 14.00 -0.67 -14.90
N SER A 297 12.77 -0.16 -14.88
CA SER A 297 12.36 0.99 -14.04
C SER A 297 10.96 0.89 -13.42
N VAL A 298 10.29 -0.28 -13.47
CA VAL A 298 9.03 -0.47 -12.74
C VAL A 298 9.34 -0.92 -11.33
N MET A 299 8.79 -0.23 -10.33
CA MET A 299 8.79 -0.68 -8.94
C MET A 299 7.57 -1.54 -8.67
N ALA A 300 7.76 -2.71 -8.05
CA ALA A 300 6.66 -3.61 -7.71
C ALA A 300 6.25 -3.41 -6.25
N VAL A 301 4.94 -3.28 -6.03
CA VAL A 301 4.36 -3.18 -4.69
C VAL A 301 3.92 -4.55 -4.25
N PHE A 302 4.20 -4.90 -3.00
CA PHE A 302 3.59 -6.06 -2.34
C PHE A 302 2.62 -5.60 -1.26
N LEU A 303 1.42 -6.17 -1.23
CA LEU A 303 0.46 -5.94 -0.16
C LEU A 303 0.81 -6.86 1.02
N CYS A 304 1.36 -6.30 2.09
CA CYS A 304 1.50 -6.99 3.37
C CYS A 304 0.32 -6.62 4.27
N GLN A 305 -0.87 -7.16 3.98
CA GLN A 305 -2.00 -7.08 4.91
C GLN A 305 -1.78 -8.12 6.02
N GLU A 306 -1.61 -7.67 7.27
CA GLU A 306 -2.05 -8.50 8.39
C GLU A 306 -3.57 -8.28 8.48
N SER A 307 -4.32 -9.28 8.03
CA SER A 307 -5.78 -9.22 7.95
C SER A 307 -6.42 -9.01 9.32
N THR A 308 -6.99 -7.83 9.57
CA THR A 308 -8.01 -7.64 10.60
C THR A 308 -9.39 -7.59 9.92
N ASN A 309 -9.91 -8.76 9.57
CA ASN A 309 -11.34 -9.12 9.55
C ASN A 309 -11.52 -10.57 9.06
N THR A 310 -11.80 -11.46 10.01
CA THR A 310 -12.69 -12.63 9.92
C THR A 310 -13.03 -13.18 8.52
N TYR A 311 -12.11 -13.94 7.92
CA TYR A 311 -12.43 -15.19 7.21
C TYR A 311 -11.28 -16.16 7.43
N LYS A 312 -11.47 -17.11 8.37
CA LYS A 312 -10.66 -18.33 8.45
C LYS A 312 -10.91 -19.14 7.18
N ILE A 313 -9.87 -19.40 6.40
CA ILE A 313 -9.74 -20.63 5.63
C ILE A 313 -8.34 -21.17 5.88
N ASP A 314 -8.27 -22.07 6.85
CA ASP A 314 -7.28 -23.13 6.89
C ASP A 314 -7.42 -23.96 5.60
N ASN A 315 -6.32 -24.09 4.83
CA ASN A 315 -5.91 -25.31 4.11
C ASN A 315 -4.84 -24.96 3.04
N PHE A 316 -3.56 -24.96 3.42
CA PHE A 316 -2.53 -25.84 2.84
C PHE A 316 -1.16 -25.50 3.46
N LEU A 317 -0.84 -26.12 4.60
CA LEU A 317 0.53 -26.32 5.03
C LEU A 317 0.88 -27.79 4.82
N GLU A 318 1.43 -28.12 3.66
CA GLU A 318 2.52 -29.10 3.56
C GLU A 318 3.48 -28.65 2.46
N GLY A 319 4.54 -27.98 2.90
CA GLY A 319 5.59 -27.43 2.06
C GLY A 319 6.63 -26.74 2.93
N ASN A 320 7.24 -27.52 3.83
CA ASN A 320 8.27 -27.10 4.78
C ASN A 320 9.33 -26.18 4.14
N TYR A 321 9.36 -24.91 4.54
CA TYR A 321 10.57 -24.26 5.04
C TYR A 321 10.20 -23.32 6.21
N THR A 322 10.74 -23.71 7.36
CA THR A 322 10.84 -23.06 8.67
C THR A 322 10.49 -21.57 8.80
N THR A 323 9.48 -21.38 9.65
CA THR A 323 9.19 -20.27 10.56
C THR A 323 10.40 -19.61 11.23
N THR A 324 10.33 -18.29 11.42
CA THR A 324 10.84 -17.64 12.65
C THR A 324 9.79 -16.66 13.18
N ASN A 325 9.00 -17.13 14.14
CA ASN A 325 8.38 -16.28 15.14
C ASN A 325 9.46 -15.93 16.17
N SER A 326 9.56 -14.66 16.53
CA SER A 326 10.39 -14.18 17.64
C SER A 326 9.94 -14.81 18.96
N ILE A 327 10.78 -15.67 19.55
CA ILE A 327 10.66 -16.09 20.95
C ILE A 327 11.39 -15.04 21.80
N ASN A 328 10.64 -14.33 22.63
CA ASN A 328 11.19 -13.67 23.82
C ASN A 328 11.78 -14.77 24.71
N TYR A 329 13.10 -14.74 24.93
CA TYR A 329 13.75 -15.55 25.94
C TYR A 329 13.56 -14.87 27.30
N ASP A 330 12.68 -15.44 28.12
CA ASP A 330 12.65 -15.25 29.57
C ASP A 330 13.65 -16.25 30.19
N PRO A 331 14.79 -15.82 30.76
CA PRO A 331 15.80 -16.72 31.27
C PRO A 331 15.43 -17.38 32.61
N LEU A 332 14.21 -17.19 33.15
CA LEU A 332 13.84 -17.71 34.48
C LEU A 332 12.63 -18.65 34.53
N GLY A 333 11.99 -18.96 33.40
CA GLY A 333 11.08 -20.12 33.24
C GLY A 333 10.08 -20.38 34.35
N LEU A 334 8.89 -19.77 34.29
CA LEU A 334 7.73 -20.16 35.09
C LEU A 334 6.42 -20.08 34.25
N ASP A 335 5.68 -21.20 34.27
CA ASP A 335 4.26 -21.43 33.87
C ASP A 335 3.94 -21.45 32.35
N GLY A 336 3.19 -22.40 31.76
CA GLY A 336 2.33 -23.49 32.24
C GLY A 336 1.09 -23.62 31.33
N GLU A 337 0.97 -24.75 30.60
CA GLU A 337 -0.19 -25.39 29.92
C GLU A 337 -1.41 -24.60 29.36
N ARG A 338 -1.82 -24.92 28.10
CA ARG A 338 -3.21 -25.24 27.69
C ARG A 338 -3.33 -25.71 26.21
N GLY A 339 -3.84 -26.93 26.01
CA GLY A 339 -4.09 -27.57 24.69
C GLY A 339 -5.51 -27.33 24.11
N HIS A 340 -5.71 -27.68 22.83
CA HIS A 340 -6.97 -27.50 22.07
C HIS A 340 -7.60 -28.86 21.68
N HIS A 341 -8.93 -28.99 21.79
CA HIS A 341 -9.74 -30.20 21.49
C HIS A 341 -10.71 -29.99 20.31
N VAL A 342 -11.04 -31.03 19.52
CA VAL A 342 -12.04 -31.02 18.42
C VAL A 342 -13.05 -32.18 18.58
N ASN A 343 -14.33 -31.96 18.24
CA ASN A 343 -15.49 -32.82 18.50
C ASN A 343 -15.90 -33.71 17.30
N LYS A 344 -16.46 -34.90 17.58
CA LYS A 344 -17.01 -35.92 16.66
C LYS A 344 -17.92 -35.45 15.51
N ARG A 345 -18.57 -34.28 15.56
CA ARG A 345 -19.36 -33.74 14.44
C ARG A 345 -18.52 -33.37 13.22
N THR A 346 -17.22 -33.15 13.39
CA THR A 346 -16.29 -32.86 12.29
C THR A 346 -15.96 -34.10 11.46
N ALA A 347 -16.12 -35.31 12.01
CA ALA A 347 -15.76 -36.56 11.34
C ALA A 347 -16.84 -37.06 10.35
N GLU A 348 -18.12 -36.76 10.58
CA GLU A 348 -19.21 -37.21 9.68
C GLU A 348 -19.31 -36.40 8.38
N VAL A 349 -18.75 -35.18 8.32
CA VAL A 349 -18.78 -34.31 7.13
C VAL A 349 -17.75 -34.75 6.07
N MET A 350 -16.79 -35.61 6.42
CA MET A 350 -15.68 -36.00 5.55
C MET A 350 -15.85 -37.35 4.85
N ASN A 351 -17.00 -38.02 5.00
CA ASN A 351 -17.41 -39.17 4.18
C ASN A 351 -16.35 -40.29 4.02
N MET A 352 -15.69 -40.69 5.12
CA MET A 352 -14.72 -41.79 5.12
C MET A 352 -15.41 -43.10 5.57
N GLU A 353 -15.37 -44.13 4.73
CA GLU A 353 -15.76 -45.49 5.12
C GLU A 353 -14.81 -46.03 6.20
N MET A 354 -15.38 -46.43 7.34
CA MET A 354 -14.65 -47.09 8.42
C MET A 354 -14.67 -48.62 8.22
N SER A 355 -13.49 -49.23 8.04
CA SER A 355 -13.29 -50.62 8.43
C SER A 355 -11.93 -50.84 9.11
N THR A 356 -12.03 -51.25 10.38
CA THR A 356 -11.06 -52.03 11.17
C THR A 356 -9.61 -51.53 11.29
N ASP A 357 -9.45 -50.56 12.19
CA ASP A 357 -8.55 -50.61 13.36
C ASP A 357 -7.03 -50.63 13.25
N LYS A 358 -6.36 -50.49 12.09
CA LYS A 358 -4.93 -50.08 12.06
C LYS A 358 -4.57 -49.36 10.75
N ALA A 359 -3.95 -48.18 10.85
CA ALA A 359 -3.18 -47.58 9.76
C ALA A 359 -1.71 -47.41 10.23
N VAL A 360 -0.77 -47.97 9.46
CA VAL A 360 0.69 -47.82 9.67
C VAL A 360 1.20 -46.84 8.63
N CYS A 361 1.82 -45.74 9.06
CA CYS A 361 2.53 -44.82 8.17
C CYS A 361 3.84 -45.47 7.68
N PRO A 362 4.09 -45.62 6.37
CA PRO A 362 5.27 -46.32 5.85
C PRO A 362 6.60 -45.56 6.05
N LEU A 363 6.57 -44.31 6.53
CA LEU A 363 7.73 -43.41 6.51
C LEU A 363 8.29 -43.03 7.88
N CYS A 364 7.67 -43.41 9.01
CA CYS A 364 8.13 -42.90 10.31
C CYS A 364 8.17 -43.87 11.50
N THR A 365 7.85 -45.16 11.34
CA THR A 365 8.02 -46.23 12.35
C THR A 365 7.62 -45.89 13.81
N LYS A 366 6.70 -44.94 14.03
CA LYS A 366 6.20 -44.61 15.37
C LYS A 366 4.76 -45.09 15.55
N LYS A 367 4.53 -45.85 16.62
CA LYS A 367 3.21 -46.29 17.06
C LYS A 367 2.51 -45.13 17.80
N VAL A 368 1.29 -44.81 17.41
CA VAL A 368 0.41 -43.95 18.21
C VAL A 368 -0.67 -44.83 18.81
N VAL A 369 -0.86 -44.73 20.12
CA VAL A 369 -1.90 -45.44 20.88
C VAL A 369 -3.12 -44.53 20.95
N LEU A 370 -4.28 -45.03 20.51
CA LEU A 370 -5.56 -44.41 20.81
C LEU A 370 -6.01 -44.93 22.18
N SER A 371 -6.26 -44.03 23.13
CA SER A 371 -6.97 -44.37 24.36
C SER A 371 -8.33 -43.71 24.36
N ASP A 372 -9.35 -44.56 24.31
CA ASP A 372 -10.74 -44.25 24.65
C ASP A 372 -10.89 -43.82 26.11
N VAL A 373 -12.12 -43.43 26.45
CA VAL A 373 -12.74 -43.32 27.79
C VAL A 373 -12.79 -41.87 28.32
N ALA A 374 -13.89 -41.35 28.83
CA ALA A 374 -15.31 -41.69 28.78
C ALA A 374 -16.09 -40.53 29.42
N LYS A 375 -17.37 -40.45 29.04
CA LYS A 375 -18.53 -39.92 29.78
C LYS A 375 -18.30 -39.58 31.26
N ASN A 376 -18.70 -38.38 31.67
CA ASN A 376 -19.74 -38.10 32.68
C ASN A 376 -19.56 -36.71 33.31
N GLY A 377 -20.67 -35.96 33.45
CA GLY A 377 -20.79 -34.77 34.29
C GLY A 377 -21.27 -33.55 33.54
#